data_AF-A0A943LTD4-F1
#
_entry.id   AF-A0A943LTD4-F1
#
_cell.length_a   1.000
_cell.length_b   1.000
_cell.length_c   1.000
_cell.angle_alpha   90.00
_cell.angle_beta   90.00
_cell.angle_gamma   90.00
#
_symmetry.space_group_name_H-M   'P 1'
#
loop_
_entity.id
_entity.type
_entity.pdbx_description
1 polymer ?
#
loop_
_entity_poly.entity_id
_entity_poly.type
_entity_poly.pdbx_seq_one_letter_code
_entity_poly.pdbx_strand_id
1 'polypeptide(L)'
;AIIGSLINIKPLLWLDASGKLVPLAKIRGRKKAIKEMVLQATQDIGHSTAIVAYANDIEAAKNLKEQLLAVDGIEQVLIMPLGPVISTHVGPDTLAVFTIGKEAR
;
A
#
# COMPACT_ATOMS: atom_id res chain seq x y z
N ALA A 1 -4.37 -23.71 19.90
CA ALA A 1 -3.31 -23.47 18.90
C ALA A 1 -3.56 -22.14 18.17
N ILE A 2 -2.79 -21.10 18.46
CA ILE A 2 -2.95 -19.73 17.92
C ILE A 2 -2.26 -19.59 16.53
N ILE A 3 -1.37 -20.52 16.20
CA ILE A 3 -0.55 -20.50 14.96
C ILE A 3 -1.43 -20.66 13.71
N GLY A 4 -2.59 -21.33 13.80
CA GLY A 4 -3.52 -21.49 12.68
C GLY A 4 -4.38 -20.25 12.36
N SER A 5 -4.66 -19.38 13.34
CA SER A 5 -5.59 -18.25 13.15
C SER A 5 -4.99 -17.04 12.43
N LEU A 6 -3.66 -16.93 12.39
CA LEU A 6 -2.91 -15.88 11.69
C LEU A 6 -2.65 -16.19 10.21
N ILE A 7 -2.93 -17.42 9.77
CA ILE A 7 -2.78 -17.81 8.37
C ILE A 7 -3.61 -16.87 7.50
N ASN A 8 -2.96 -16.25 6.52
CA ASN A 8 -3.56 -15.34 5.55
C ASN A 8 -4.08 -14.00 6.12
N ILE A 9 -3.68 -13.59 7.32
CA ILE A 9 -3.88 -12.20 7.79
C ILE A 9 -2.75 -11.33 7.25
N LYS A 10 -3.11 -10.22 6.61
CA LYS A 10 -2.20 -9.21 6.06
C LYS A 10 -2.31 -7.93 6.92
N PRO A 11 -1.22 -7.51 7.57
CA PRO A 11 -1.20 -6.20 8.23
C PRO A 11 -1.21 -5.09 7.18
N LEU A 12 -2.05 -4.08 7.37
CA LEU A 12 -1.98 -2.81 6.65
C LEU A 12 -1.40 -1.78 7.62
N LEU A 13 -0.33 -1.12 7.20
CA LEU A 13 0.43 -0.16 8.00
C LEU A 13 0.38 1.20 7.31
N TRP A 14 0.61 2.27 8.06
CA TRP A 14 0.79 3.61 7.50
C TRP A 14 1.80 4.41 8.34
N LEU A 15 2.26 5.54 7.80
CA LEU A 15 3.11 6.49 8.51
C LEU A 15 2.25 7.61 9.06
N ASP A 16 2.24 7.79 10.38
CA ASP A 16 1.51 8.89 11.01
C ASP A 16 2.18 10.27 10.73
N ALA A 17 1.59 11.33 11.27
CA ALA A 17 2.08 12.71 11.15
C ALA A 17 3.52 12.87 11.70
N SER A 18 3.93 12.06 12.67
CA SER A 18 5.29 12.05 13.23
C SER A 18 6.30 11.26 12.39
N GLY A 19 5.83 10.57 11.34
CA GLY A 19 6.64 9.69 10.51
C GLY A 19 6.83 8.30 11.10
N LYS A 20 6.06 7.92 12.13
CA LYS A 20 6.15 6.60 12.75
C LYS A 20 5.28 5.59 11.99
N LEU A 21 5.83 4.40 11.79
CA LEU A 21 5.08 3.27 11.24
C LEU A 21 4.12 2.72 12.29
N VAL A 22 2.82 2.79 12.02
CA VAL A 22 1.77 2.31 12.92
C VAL A 22 0.77 1.39 12.19
N PRO A 23 0.16 0.41 12.89
CA PRO A 23 -0.86 -0.44 12.29
C PRO A 23 -2.13 0.35 11.98
N LEU A 24 -2.63 0.23 10.74
CA LEU A 24 -3.92 0.76 10.33
C LEU A 24 -5.02 -0.30 10.45
N ALA A 25 -4.75 -1.52 9.97
CA ALA A 25 -5.72 -2.62 10.00
C ALA A 25 -5.05 -4.00 9.96
N LYS A 26 -5.81 -5.04 10.33
CA LYS A 26 -5.47 -6.46 10.12
C LYS A 26 -6.53 -7.09 9.24
N ILE A 27 -6.16 -7.50 8.03
CA ILE A 27 -7.14 -7.87 7.00
C ILE A 27 -6.87 -9.30 6.55
N ARG A 28 -7.91 -10.14 6.55
CA ARG A 28 -7.78 -11.51 6.04
C ARG A 28 -7.85 -11.52 4.51
N GLY A 29 -6.82 -12.08 3.88
CA GLY A 29 -6.70 -12.24 2.43
C GLY A 29 -6.05 -11.04 1.72
N ARG A 30 -5.09 -11.33 0.85
CA ARG A 30 -4.32 -10.31 0.11
C ARG A 30 -5.18 -9.41 -0.77
N LYS A 31 -6.14 -9.98 -1.51
CA LYS A 31 -7.05 -9.22 -2.37
C LYS A 31 -7.86 -8.18 -1.60
N LYS A 32 -8.35 -8.53 -0.40
CA LYS A 32 -9.08 -7.58 0.45
C LYS A 32 -8.15 -6.50 1.01
N ALA A 33 -6.94 -6.89 1.41
CA ALA A 33 -5.93 -5.94 1.88
C ALA A 33 -5.52 -4.91 0.82
N ILE A 34 -5.38 -5.33 -0.45
CA ILE A 34 -5.08 -4.44 -1.57
C ILE A 34 -6.24 -3.45 -1.80
N LYS A 35 -7.49 -3.93 -1.80
CA LYS A 35 -8.66 -3.04 -1.93
C LYS A 35 -8.74 -2.01 -0.80
N GLU A 36 -8.47 -2.43 0.43
CA GLU A 36 -8.43 -1.51 1.58
C GLU A 36 -7.28 -0.50 1.45
N MET A 37 -6.11 -0.94 0.98
CA MET A 37 -4.97 -0.05 0.75
C MET A 37 -5.28 1.05 -0.27
N VAL A 38 -5.96 0.70 -1.38
CA VAL A 38 -6.43 1.69 -2.36
C VAL A 38 -7.42 2.64 -1.70
N LEU A 39 -8.45 2.11 -1.04
CA LEU A 39 -9.46 2.93 -0.36
C LEU A 39 -8.83 3.93 0.61
N GLN A 40 -7.90 3.48 1.46
CA GLN A 40 -7.25 4.33 2.47
C GLN A 40 -6.32 5.37 1.82
N ALA A 41 -5.58 4.99 0.76
CA ALA A 41 -4.67 5.90 0.07
C ALA A 41 -5.39 6.99 -0.73
N THR A 42 -6.66 6.82 -1.07
CA THR A 42 -7.39 7.73 -1.97
C THR A 42 -8.54 8.48 -1.29
N GLN A 43 -8.58 8.55 0.04
CA GLN A 43 -9.59 9.34 0.77
C GLN A 43 -9.40 10.85 0.57
N ASP A 44 -8.15 11.28 0.40
CA ASP A 44 -7.79 12.67 0.12
C ASP A 44 -6.70 12.69 -0.97
N ILE A 45 -7.03 13.26 -2.12
CA ILE A 45 -6.14 13.39 -3.27
C ILE A 45 -5.94 14.89 -3.55
N GLY A 46 -4.73 15.37 -3.27
CA GLY A 46 -4.24 16.72 -3.56
C GLY A 46 -3.24 16.77 -4.72
N HIS A 47 -2.77 15.64 -5.23
CA HIS A 47 -1.86 15.55 -6.38
C HIS A 47 -2.22 14.38 -7.30
N SER A 48 -2.11 14.57 -8.62
CA SER A 48 -2.58 13.59 -9.61
C SER A 48 -1.64 12.41 -9.88
N THR A 49 -0.42 12.46 -9.38
CA THR A 49 0.53 11.33 -9.45
C THR A 49 0.54 10.54 -8.13
N ALA A 50 0.31 9.23 -8.23
CA ALA A 50 0.57 8.27 -7.15
C ALA A 50 1.82 7.42 -7.44
N ILE A 51 2.36 6.78 -6.40
CA ILE A 51 3.48 5.83 -6.51
C ILE A 51 3.04 4.49 -5.94
N VAL A 52 3.36 3.42 -6.65
CA VAL A 52 3.31 2.04 -6.15
C VAL A 52 4.73 1.54 -5.98
N ALA A 53 5.06 1.06 -4.78
CA ALA A 53 6.32 0.36 -4.53
C ALA A 53 6.10 -1.12 -4.20
N TYR A 54 7.04 -1.98 -4.59
CA TYR A 54 6.89 -3.43 -4.45
C TYR A 54 8.19 -4.15 -4.09
N ALA A 55 8.07 -5.26 -3.35
CA ALA A 55 9.14 -6.24 -3.14
C ALA A 55 8.75 -7.56 -3.84
N ASN A 56 9.53 -7.95 -4.85
CA ASN A 56 9.45 -9.25 -5.55
C ASN A 56 8.13 -9.60 -6.26
N ASP A 57 7.11 -8.74 -6.24
CA ASP A 57 5.81 -8.99 -6.86
C ASP A 57 5.36 -7.83 -7.77
N ILE A 58 5.96 -7.77 -8.97
CA ILE A 58 5.66 -6.72 -9.96
C ILE A 58 4.24 -6.85 -10.53
N GLU A 59 3.69 -8.05 -10.61
CA GLU A 59 2.36 -8.27 -11.17
C GLU A 59 1.28 -7.74 -10.23
N ALA A 60 1.42 -7.95 -8.91
CA ALA A 60 0.54 -7.29 -7.95
C ALA A 60 0.70 -5.77 -7.97
N ALA A 61 1.91 -5.25 -8.21
CA ALA A 61 2.15 -3.81 -8.36
C ALA A 61 1.44 -3.23 -9.59
N LYS A 62 1.46 -3.93 -10.73
CA LYS A 62 0.72 -3.52 -11.95
C LYS A 62 -0.79 -3.54 -11.71
N ASN A 63 -1.32 -4.58 -11.07
CA ASN A 63 -2.75 -4.63 -10.74
C ASN A 63 -3.18 -3.53 -9.76
N LEU A 64 -2.31 -3.16 -8.81
CA LEU A 64 -2.54 -2.04 -7.91
C LEU A 64 -2.50 -0.70 -8.67
N LYS A 65 -1.59 -0.54 -9.64
CA LYS A 65 -1.57 0.62 -10.53
C LYS A 65 -2.87 0.78 -11.32
N GLU A 66 -3.41 -0.30 -11.89
CA GLU A 66 -4.69 -0.26 -12.62
C GLU A 66 -5.84 0.20 -11.72
N GLN A 67 -5.87 -0.29 -10.47
CA GLN A 67 -6.88 0.13 -9.49
C GLN A 67 -6.75 1.61 -9.12
N LEU A 68 -5.54 2.13 -8.97
CA LEU A 68 -5.31 3.56 -8.67
C LEU A 68 -5.66 4.47 -9.86
N LEU A 69 -5.36 4.07 -11.09
CA LEU A 69 -5.72 4.83 -12.30
C LEU A 69 -7.23 4.88 -12.56
N ALA A 70 -8.01 4.00 -11.92
CA ALA A 70 -9.47 4.04 -11.97
C ALA A 70 -10.08 4.99 -10.92
N VAL A 71 -9.26 5.64 -10.08
CA VAL A 71 -9.72 6.59 -9.06
C VAL A 71 -9.66 8.01 -9.63
N ASP A 72 -10.80 8.71 -9.54
CA ASP A 72 -10.90 10.11 -9.96
C ASP A 72 -9.84 10.98 -9.27
N GLY A 73 -9.12 11.76 -10.07
CA GLY A 73 -8.05 12.63 -9.60
C GLY A 73 -6.64 12.01 -9.67
N ILE A 74 -6.50 10.70 -9.89
CA ILE A 74 -5.20 10.07 -10.19
C ILE A 74 -5.05 9.90 -11.70
N GLU A 75 -4.09 10.61 -12.29
CA GLU A 75 -3.82 10.60 -13.73
C GLU A 75 -2.55 9.80 -14.08
N GLN A 76 -1.64 9.66 -13.11
CA GLN A 76 -0.38 8.97 -13.31
C GLN A 76 -0.05 8.07 -12.12
N VAL A 77 0.49 6.88 -12.42
CA VAL A 77 1.04 5.98 -11.40
C VAL A 77 2.43 5.52 -11.81
N LEU A 78 3.41 5.87 -10.99
CA LEU A 78 4.79 5.39 -11.08
C LEU A 78 4.91 4.06 -10.32
N ILE A 79 5.62 3.09 -10.89
CA ILE A 79 5.94 1.82 -10.23
C ILE A 79 7.44 1.79 -9.94
N MET A 80 7.81 1.52 -8.69
CA MET A 80 9.21 1.48 -8.26
C MET A 80 9.50 0.22 -7.43
N PRO A 81 10.61 -0.49 -7.67
CA PRO A 81 11.01 -1.57 -6.78
C PRO A 81 11.50 -1.00 -5.44
N LEU A 82 11.22 -1.73 -4.34
CA LEU A 82 11.78 -1.40 -3.03
C LEU A 82 13.28 -1.75 -3.01
N GLY A 83 14.08 -0.78 -2.57
CA GLY A 83 15.52 -0.97 -2.38
C GLY A 83 15.85 -1.98 -1.27
N PRO A 84 17.09 -2.50 -1.23
CA PRO A 84 17.48 -3.59 -0.34
C PRO A 84 17.29 -3.27 1.14
N VAL A 85 17.63 -2.03 1.56
CA VAL A 85 17.48 -1.60 2.96
C VAL A 85 16.04 -1.72 3.44
N ILE A 86 15.07 -1.19 2.68
CA ILE A 86 13.66 -1.28 3.04
C ILE A 86 13.19 -2.73 2.98
N SER A 87 13.53 -3.45 1.91
CA SER A 87 13.14 -4.84 1.69
C SER A 87 13.60 -5.79 2.80
N THR A 88 14.78 -5.55 3.42
CA THR A 88 15.24 -6.32 4.58
C THR A 88 14.30 -6.22 5.79
N HIS A 89 13.61 -5.09 5.97
CA HIS A 89 12.70 -4.88 7.10
C HIS A 89 11.27 -5.35 6.83
N VAL A 90 10.76 -5.11 5.62
CA VAL A 90 9.36 -5.39 5.28
C VAL A 90 9.14 -6.79 4.72
N GLY A 91 10.19 -7.40 4.17
CA GLY A 91 10.15 -8.73 3.57
C GLY A 91 9.52 -8.78 2.17
N PRO A 92 9.55 -9.97 1.55
CA PRO A 92 9.01 -10.19 0.20
C PRO A 92 7.49 -9.97 0.14
N ASP A 93 6.97 -9.80 -1.07
CA ASP A 93 5.55 -9.60 -1.38
C ASP A 93 4.94 -8.29 -0.85
N THR A 94 5.75 -7.43 -0.23
CA THR A 94 5.33 -6.11 0.24
C THR A 94 4.88 -5.24 -0.93
N LEU A 95 3.76 -4.55 -0.74
CA LEU A 95 3.25 -3.51 -1.62
C LEU A 95 3.04 -2.24 -0.79
N ALA A 96 3.31 -1.09 -1.39
CA ALA A 96 3.04 0.21 -0.79
C ALA A 96 2.42 1.15 -1.83
N VAL A 97 1.53 2.03 -1.37
CA VAL A 97 0.96 3.12 -2.15
C VAL A 97 1.36 4.43 -1.48
N PHE A 98 1.74 5.41 -2.28
CA PHE A 98 1.98 6.78 -1.85
C PHE A 98 1.11 7.72 -2.68
N THR A 99 0.35 8.54 -1.99
CA THR A 99 -0.47 9.64 -2.52
C THR A 99 -0.19 10.89 -1.69
N ILE A 100 -0.51 12.06 -2.25
CA ILE A 100 -0.39 13.34 -1.55
C ILE A 100 -1.81 13.87 -1.39
N GLY A 101 -2.24 14.08 -0.15
CA GLY A 101 -3.52 14.70 0.19
C GLY A 101 -3.49 16.23 0.05
N LYS A 102 -4.66 16.86 0.11
CA LYS A 102 -4.80 18.31 0.19
C LYS A 102 -4.41 18.82 1.57
N GLU A 103 -4.78 18.07 2.61
CA GLU A 103 -4.51 18.40 4.00
C GLU A 103 -3.28 17.67 4.52
N ALA A 104 -2.68 18.22 5.57
CA ALA A 104 -1.66 17.50 6.32
C ALA A 104 -2.31 16.28 7.01
N ARG A 105 -1.72 15.10 6.78
CA ARG A 105 -2.13 13.85 7.42
C ARG A 105 -1.91 13.85 8.93
#